data_AF-A0AB35Q6D3-F1
#
_entry.id   AF-A0AB35Q6D3-F1
#
_cell.length_a   1.000
_cell.length_b   1.000
_cell.length_c   1.000
_cell.angle_alpha   90.00
_cell.angle_beta   90.00
_cell.angle_gamma   90.00
#
_symmetry.space_group_name_H-M   'P 1'
#
loop_
_entity.id
_entity.type
_entity.pdbx_description
1 polymer ?
#
loop_
_entity_poly.entity_id
_entity_poly.type
_entity_poly.pdbx_seq_one_letter_code
_entity_poly.pdbx_strand_id
1 'polypeptide(L)'
;VNGALEVVSDLVGGNIQGATDHATGIVNTLITNGTTATGILTDILGGATGAIGGVTGGDSPLGTVTDIIGGLTGGATGGNPLGTVTDIIGGVTGGATGSNPIGVVTDIIGSLTGGVTGTGGTDVISNLLGGVTGGNVGGVTSTVSSVTNTVHTLVPQSLLTDHFLDNTLHTV
;
A
#
# COMPACT_ATOMS: atom_id res chain seq x y z
N VAL A 1 52.24 33.33 -40.10
CA VAL A 1 51.72 33.08 -41.46
C VAL A 1 52.51 33.94 -42.43
N ASN A 2 53.81 33.67 -42.56
CA ASN A 2 54.68 34.39 -43.50
C ASN A 2 55.19 33.47 -44.62
N GLY A 3 55.03 32.15 -44.49
CA GLY A 3 55.46 31.15 -45.46
C GLY A 3 55.10 31.48 -46.90
N ALA A 4 53.88 31.91 -47.18
CA ALA A 4 53.47 32.22 -48.57
C ALA A 4 54.17 33.46 -49.14
N LEU A 5 54.41 34.49 -48.31
CA LEU A 5 55.15 35.68 -48.72
C LEU A 5 56.65 35.41 -48.83
N GLU A 6 57.18 34.53 -47.98
CA GLU A 6 58.56 34.04 -48.03
C GLU A 6 58.80 33.23 -49.32
N VAL A 7 57.85 32.35 -49.71
CA VAL A 7 57.87 31.66 -51.01
C VAL A 7 57.93 32.64 -52.17
N VAL A 8 57.07 33.67 -52.17
CA VAL A 8 57.03 34.69 -53.23
C VAL A 8 58.32 35.52 -53.25
N SER A 9 58.83 35.91 -52.08
CA SER A 9 60.07 36.67 -51.94
C SER A 9 61.28 35.89 -52.47
N ASP A 10 61.39 34.62 -52.10
CA ASP A 10 62.44 33.73 -52.57
C ASP A 10 62.35 33.50 -54.09
N LEU A 11 61.13 33.35 -54.64
CA LEU A 11 60.94 33.19 -56.08
C LEU A 11 61.32 34.46 -56.86
N VAL A 12 60.90 35.63 -56.39
CA VAL A 12 61.27 36.93 -56.99
C VAL A 12 62.78 37.18 -56.88
N GLY A 13 63.43 36.72 -55.80
CA GLY A 13 64.87 36.79 -55.60
C GLY A 13 65.69 35.71 -56.33
N GLY A 14 65.06 34.76 -57.04
CA GLY A 14 65.72 33.66 -57.74
C GLY A 14 66.18 32.49 -56.85
N ASN A 15 65.82 32.47 -55.57
CA ASN A 15 66.15 31.43 -54.59
C ASN A 15 65.12 30.27 -54.61
N ILE A 16 65.24 29.36 -55.57
CA ILE A 16 64.29 28.24 -55.71
C ILE A 16 64.31 27.26 -54.52
N GLN A 17 65.48 27.06 -53.89
CA GLN A 17 65.62 26.17 -52.74
C GLN A 17 64.87 26.73 -51.53
N GLY A 18 65.06 28.02 -51.21
CA GLY A 18 64.31 28.68 -50.14
C GLY A 18 62.81 28.69 -50.41
N ALA A 19 62.38 28.98 -51.64
CA ALA A 19 60.97 28.92 -52.00
C ALA A 19 60.37 27.52 -51.79
N THR A 20 61.14 26.47 -52.09
CA THR A 20 60.73 25.08 -51.86
C THR A 20 60.65 24.76 -50.37
N ASP A 21 61.64 25.18 -49.58
CA ASP A 21 61.67 24.95 -48.13
C ASP A 21 60.46 25.63 -47.45
N HIS A 22 60.18 26.90 -47.76
CA HIS A 22 59.02 27.60 -47.21
C HIS A 22 57.69 26.97 -47.67
N ALA A 23 57.57 26.55 -48.93
CA ALA A 23 56.38 25.86 -49.43
C ALA A 23 56.15 24.52 -48.70
N THR A 24 57.21 23.75 -48.45
CA THR A 24 57.12 22.50 -47.67
C THR A 24 56.75 22.78 -46.22
N GLY A 25 57.20 23.89 -45.63
CA GLY A 25 56.80 24.34 -44.30
C GLY A 25 55.30 24.68 -44.19
N ILE A 26 54.74 25.33 -45.22
CA ILE A 26 53.28 25.57 -45.31
C ILE A 26 52.54 24.23 -45.38
N VAL A 27 52.96 23.33 -46.26
CA VAL A 27 52.34 22.00 -46.41
C VAL A 27 52.40 21.22 -45.10
N ASN A 28 53.54 21.22 -44.41
CA ASN A 28 53.69 20.58 -43.11
C ASN A 28 52.74 21.17 -42.06
N THR A 29 52.58 22.50 -42.04
CA THR A 29 51.64 23.18 -41.13
C THR A 29 50.19 22.79 -41.43
N LEU A 30 49.80 22.75 -42.70
CA LEU A 30 48.46 22.33 -43.12
C LEU A 30 48.19 20.87 -42.75
N ILE A 31 49.15 19.98 -42.97
CA ILE A 31 49.04 18.56 -42.58
C ILE A 31 48.92 18.43 -41.06
N THR A 32 49.74 19.15 -40.30
CA THR A 32 49.71 19.11 -38.82
C THR A 32 48.37 19.61 -38.29
N ASN A 33 47.87 20.72 -38.81
CA ASN A 33 46.57 21.25 -38.42
C ASN A 33 45.42 20.31 -38.84
N GLY A 34 45.50 19.75 -40.04
CA GLY A 34 44.51 18.79 -40.55
C GLY A 34 44.45 17.53 -39.68
N THR A 35 45.60 16.93 -39.37
CA THR A 35 45.68 15.75 -38.49
C THR A 35 45.20 16.05 -37.07
N THR A 36 45.52 17.22 -36.52
CA THR A 36 45.00 17.66 -35.21
C THR A 36 43.47 17.80 -35.23
N ALA A 37 42.92 18.46 -36.26
CA ALA A 37 41.48 18.62 -36.41
C ALA A 37 40.76 17.27 -36.57
N THR A 38 41.35 16.34 -37.33
CA THR A 38 40.83 14.97 -37.46
C THR A 38 40.83 14.25 -36.11
N GLY A 39 41.92 14.35 -35.33
CA GLY A 39 41.99 13.74 -33.99
C GLY A 39 40.90 14.26 -33.06
N ILE A 40 40.72 15.59 -32.97
CA ILE A 40 39.65 16.20 -32.18
C ILE A 40 38.27 15.70 -32.62
N LEU A 41 38.02 15.60 -33.93
CA LEU A 41 36.75 15.13 -34.44
C LEU A 41 36.51 13.65 -34.11
N THR A 42 37.55 12.81 -34.20
CA THR A 42 37.47 11.39 -33.81
C THR A 42 37.14 11.25 -32.33
N ASP A 43 37.77 12.04 -31.45
CA ASP A 43 37.50 12.01 -30.01
C ASP A 43 36.07 12.46 -29.69
N ILE A 44 35.61 13.55 -30.30
CA ILE A 44 34.23 14.04 -30.14
C ILE A 44 33.23 12.99 -30.61
N LEU A 45 33.46 12.40 -31.79
CA LEU A 45 32.56 11.41 -32.36
C LEU A 45 32.54 10.13 -31.53
N GLY A 46 33.71 9.66 -31.06
CA GLY A 46 33.82 8.51 -30.15
C GLY A 46 33.12 8.74 -28.82
N GLY A 47 33.25 9.94 -28.25
CA GLY A 47 32.54 10.32 -27.03
C GLY A 47 31.02 10.36 -27.23
N ALA A 48 30.55 10.95 -28.33
CA ALA A 48 29.13 11.03 -28.65
C ALA A 48 28.52 9.63 -28.91
N THR A 49 29.19 8.78 -29.68
CA THR A 49 28.72 7.41 -29.93
C THR A 49 28.74 6.57 -28.67
N GLY A 50 29.74 6.73 -27.80
CA GLY A 50 29.79 6.09 -26.49
C GLY A 50 28.64 6.53 -25.58
N ALA A 51 28.36 7.83 -25.51
CA ALA A 51 27.24 8.36 -24.72
C ALA A 51 25.88 7.85 -25.23
N ILE A 52 25.67 7.87 -26.56
CA ILE A 52 24.45 7.34 -27.18
C ILE A 52 24.33 5.85 -26.91
N GLY A 53 25.37 5.05 -27.14
CA GLY A 53 25.38 3.62 -26.88
C GLY A 53 25.10 3.29 -25.41
N GLY A 54 25.62 4.10 -24.48
CA GLY A 54 25.35 3.97 -23.05
C GLY A 54 23.89 4.19 -22.66
N VAL A 55 23.15 5.06 -23.38
CA VAL A 55 21.72 5.30 -23.12
C VAL A 55 20.79 4.41 -23.96
N THR A 56 21.24 3.85 -25.09
CA THR A 56 20.39 3.02 -25.97
C THR A 56 20.70 1.52 -25.95
N GLY A 57 21.76 1.07 -25.24
CA GLY A 57 22.11 -0.34 -25.11
C GLY A 57 21.10 -1.18 -24.29
N GLY A 58 21.24 -2.50 -24.31
CA GLY A 58 20.32 -3.43 -23.62
C GLY A 58 20.26 -3.22 -22.10
N ASP A 59 21.41 -3.03 -21.45
CA ASP A 59 21.51 -2.72 -20.02
C ASP A 59 21.48 -1.20 -19.74
N SER A 60 21.01 -0.39 -20.70
CA SER A 60 20.95 1.05 -20.51
C SER A 60 19.85 1.44 -19.52
N PRO A 61 19.91 2.67 -18.98
CA PRO A 61 18.80 3.21 -18.19
C PRO A 61 17.47 3.20 -18.95
N LEU A 62 17.49 3.44 -20.28
CA LEU A 62 16.27 3.37 -21.09
C LEU A 62 15.78 1.93 -21.28
N GLY A 63 16.68 0.96 -21.52
CA GLY A 63 16.33 -0.46 -21.57
C GLY A 63 15.66 -0.92 -20.27
N THR A 64 16.27 -0.57 -19.13
CA THR A 64 15.71 -0.84 -17.80
C THR A 64 14.32 -0.21 -17.61
N VAL A 65 14.13 1.06 -18.01
CA VAL A 65 12.83 1.73 -17.93
C VAL A 65 11.80 1.07 -18.85
N THR A 66 12.18 0.69 -20.07
CA THR A 66 11.31 -0.04 -21.00
C THR A 66 10.89 -1.39 -20.44
N ASP A 67 11.81 -2.14 -19.83
CA ASP A 67 11.52 -3.42 -19.20
C ASP A 67 10.56 -3.27 -18.00
N ILE A 68 10.79 -2.28 -17.14
CA ILE A 68 9.89 -1.98 -16.02
C ILE A 68 8.50 -1.61 -16.53
N ILE A 69 8.40 -0.71 -17.50
CA ILE A 69 7.12 -0.29 -18.07
C ILE A 69 6.43 -1.46 -18.75
N GLY A 70 7.14 -2.26 -19.56
CA GLY A 70 6.59 -3.44 -20.23
C GLY A 70 6.12 -4.51 -19.25
N GLY A 71 6.84 -4.72 -18.15
CA GLY A 71 6.39 -5.58 -17.05
C GLY A 71 5.15 -5.03 -16.36
N LEU A 72 5.09 -3.71 -16.15
CA LEU A 72 3.98 -3.05 -15.45
C LEU A 72 2.70 -2.99 -16.28
N THR A 73 2.80 -2.80 -17.61
CA THR A 73 1.66 -2.75 -18.52
C THR A 73 1.18 -4.14 -18.94
N GLY A 74 1.95 -5.19 -18.62
CA GLY A 74 1.65 -6.57 -18.97
C GLY A 74 2.29 -6.91 -20.31
N GLY A 75 3.48 -7.49 -20.25
CA GLY A 75 4.07 -8.16 -21.42
C GLY A 75 3.13 -9.24 -21.95
N ALA A 76 3.32 -9.63 -23.21
CA ALA A 76 2.40 -10.45 -24.02
C ALA A 76 1.93 -11.81 -23.42
N THR A 77 2.45 -12.25 -22.27
CA THR A 77 2.17 -13.56 -21.67
C THR A 77 1.96 -13.56 -20.16
N GLY A 78 2.07 -12.41 -19.46
CA GLY A 78 1.94 -12.31 -18.01
C GLY A 78 0.96 -11.21 -17.61
N GLY A 79 0.01 -11.52 -16.71
CA GLY A 79 -0.95 -10.54 -16.22
C GLY A 79 -0.25 -9.31 -15.64
N ASN A 80 -0.77 -8.12 -15.96
CA ASN A 80 -0.17 -6.89 -15.46
C ASN A 80 -0.45 -6.73 -13.94
N PRO A 81 0.56 -6.37 -13.13
CA PRO A 81 0.34 -6.16 -11.70
C PRO A 81 -0.75 -5.13 -11.40
N LEU A 82 -0.89 -4.11 -12.26
CA LEU A 82 -1.93 -3.08 -12.14
C LEU A 82 -3.35 -3.64 -12.31
N GLY A 83 -3.56 -4.58 -13.23
CA GLY A 83 -4.84 -5.23 -13.44
C GLY A 83 -5.18 -6.12 -12.26
N THR A 84 -4.22 -6.89 -11.76
CA THR A 84 -4.42 -7.65 -10.51
C THR A 84 -4.79 -6.75 -9.33
N VAL A 85 -4.10 -5.62 -9.15
CA VAL A 85 -4.44 -4.65 -8.09
C VAL A 85 -5.83 -4.04 -8.34
N THR A 86 -6.16 -3.71 -9.57
CA THR A 86 -7.49 -3.17 -9.95
C THR A 86 -8.59 -4.20 -9.67
N ASP A 87 -8.37 -5.47 -9.99
CA ASP A 87 -9.30 -6.56 -9.74
C ASP A 87 -9.50 -6.79 -8.24
N ILE A 88 -8.42 -6.75 -7.45
CA ILE A 88 -8.49 -6.87 -5.99
C ILE A 88 -9.29 -5.68 -5.41
N ILE A 89 -8.94 -4.45 -5.77
CA ILE A 89 -9.62 -3.24 -5.29
C ILE A 89 -11.09 -3.28 -5.70
N GLY A 90 -11.37 -3.53 -6.98
CA GLY A 90 -12.73 -3.70 -7.50
C GLY A 90 -13.48 -4.77 -6.72
N GLY A 91 -12.88 -5.93 -6.48
CA GLY A 91 -13.49 -7.00 -5.70
C GLY A 91 -13.88 -6.57 -4.27
N VAL A 92 -13.01 -5.87 -3.55
CA VAL A 92 -13.28 -5.46 -2.15
C VAL A 92 -14.16 -4.21 -2.03
N THR A 93 -14.23 -3.35 -3.05
CA THR A 93 -15.12 -2.18 -3.05
C THR A 93 -16.48 -2.44 -3.71
N GLY A 94 -16.73 -3.65 -4.22
CA GLY A 94 -17.96 -3.99 -4.93
C GLY A 94 -17.94 -3.60 -6.40
N GLY A 95 -17.05 -4.23 -7.16
CA GLY A 95 -16.89 -4.05 -8.60
C GLY A 95 -18.19 -4.35 -9.35
N ALA A 96 -18.19 -4.10 -10.66
CA ALA A 96 -19.40 -3.98 -11.49
C ALA A 96 -20.44 -5.13 -11.43
N THR A 97 -20.11 -6.29 -10.85
CA THR A 97 -20.98 -7.48 -10.79
C THR A 97 -21.03 -8.18 -9.43
N GLY A 98 -20.37 -7.67 -8.37
CA GLY A 98 -20.19 -8.39 -7.10
C GLY A 98 -20.62 -7.61 -5.85
N SER A 99 -21.10 -8.32 -4.84
CA SER A 99 -21.40 -7.77 -3.51
C SER A 99 -20.16 -7.12 -2.92
N ASN A 100 -20.25 -5.86 -2.47
CA ASN A 100 -19.18 -5.15 -1.77
C ASN A 100 -18.95 -5.78 -0.38
N PRO A 101 -17.84 -6.53 -0.13
CA PRO A 101 -17.59 -7.12 1.18
C PRO A 101 -17.47 -6.08 2.30
N ILE A 102 -16.91 -4.90 2.00
CA ILE A 102 -16.86 -3.78 2.94
C ILE A 102 -18.27 -3.27 3.24
N GLY A 103 -19.16 -3.25 2.24
CA GLY A 103 -20.58 -2.93 2.40
C GLY A 103 -21.27 -3.90 3.36
N VAL A 104 -21.10 -5.21 3.15
CA VAL A 104 -21.66 -6.26 4.02
C VAL A 104 -21.15 -6.12 5.46
N VAL A 105 -19.84 -5.89 5.65
CA VAL A 105 -19.28 -5.69 6.98
C VAL A 105 -19.83 -4.42 7.64
N THR A 106 -20.00 -3.34 6.86
CA THR A 106 -20.60 -2.09 7.35
C THR A 106 -22.05 -2.30 7.78
N ASP A 107 -22.83 -3.05 7.00
CA ASP A 107 -24.22 -3.38 7.32
C ASP A 107 -24.33 -4.23 8.57
N ILE A 108 -23.45 -5.23 8.74
CA ILE A 108 -23.39 -6.07 9.95
C ILE A 108 -23.03 -5.22 11.17
N ILE A 109 -22.00 -4.38 11.09
CA ILE A 109 -21.57 -3.50 12.18
C ILE A 109 -22.68 -2.50 12.53
N GLY A 110 -23.33 -1.92 11.53
CA GLY A 110 -24.46 -1.01 11.71
C GLY A 110 -25.66 -1.70 12.37
N SER A 111 -25.97 -2.93 11.96
CA SER A 111 -27.05 -3.73 12.54
C SER A 111 -26.72 -4.18 13.97
N LEU A 112 -25.48 -4.58 14.25
CA LEU A 112 -25.05 -4.96 15.59
C LEU A 112 -25.04 -3.75 16.52
N THR A 113 -24.47 -2.63 16.08
CA THR A 113 -24.42 -1.39 16.87
C THR A 113 -25.83 -0.86 17.08
N GLY A 114 -26.63 -0.73 16.01
CA GLY A 114 -28.02 -0.29 16.08
C GLY A 114 -28.94 -1.26 16.81
N GLY A 115 -28.60 -2.56 16.85
CA GLY A 115 -29.22 -3.53 17.74
C GLY A 115 -28.85 -3.21 19.18
N VAL A 116 -27.58 -3.29 19.54
CA VAL A 116 -27.10 -3.12 20.92
C VAL A 116 -27.41 -1.74 21.53
N THR A 117 -27.37 -0.66 20.74
CA THR A 117 -27.63 0.71 21.20
C THR A 117 -29.01 1.23 20.82
N GLY A 118 -29.72 0.57 19.92
CA GLY A 118 -31.09 0.93 19.53
C GLY A 118 -32.13 0.12 20.30
N THR A 119 -33.39 0.50 20.12
CA THR A 119 -34.52 -0.07 20.86
C THR A 119 -34.61 -1.60 20.76
N GLY A 120 -34.14 -2.20 19.65
CA GLY A 120 -34.17 -3.64 19.43
C GLY A 120 -33.23 -4.47 20.33
N GLY A 121 -32.08 -3.94 20.75
CA GLY A 121 -31.18 -4.66 21.69
C GLY A 121 -31.65 -4.53 23.12
N THR A 122 -32.25 -3.39 23.49
CA THR A 122 -33.02 -3.32 24.72
C THR A 122 -34.23 -4.24 24.68
N ASP A 123 -34.84 -4.49 23.51
CA ASP A 123 -35.94 -5.44 23.38
C ASP A 123 -35.48 -6.88 23.60
N VAL A 124 -34.35 -7.30 23.02
CA VAL A 124 -33.78 -8.65 23.26
C VAL A 124 -33.44 -8.84 24.75
N ILE A 125 -32.78 -7.85 25.36
CA ILE A 125 -32.43 -7.89 26.79
C ILE A 125 -33.69 -7.85 27.67
N SER A 126 -34.67 -7.02 27.34
CA SER A 126 -35.95 -6.89 28.05
C SER A 126 -36.76 -8.18 27.95
N ASN A 127 -36.80 -8.82 26.79
CA ASN A 127 -37.55 -10.06 26.58
C ASN A 127 -36.90 -11.24 27.32
N LEU A 128 -35.56 -11.31 27.32
CA LEU A 128 -34.83 -12.31 28.12
C LEU A 128 -35.03 -12.07 29.62
N LEU A 129 -34.91 -10.82 30.08
CA LEU A 129 -35.11 -10.46 31.49
C LEU A 129 -36.56 -10.69 31.94
N GLY A 130 -37.54 -10.35 31.09
CA GLY A 130 -38.96 -10.60 31.31
C GLY A 130 -39.30 -12.09 31.37
N GLY A 131 -38.67 -12.92 30.53
CA GLY A 131 -38.80 -14.37 30.60
C GLY A 131 -38.24 -14.97 31.90
N VAL A 132 -37.07 -14.51 32.34
CA VAL A 132 -36.44 -14.97 33.59
C VAL A 132 -37.21 -14.51 34.83
N THR A 133 -37.59 -13.23 34.87
CA THR A 133 -38.31 -12.65 36.02
C THR A 133 -39.75 -13.12 36.09
N GLY A 134 -40.48 -13.13 34.97
CA GLY A 134 -41.88 -13.51 34.90
C GLY A 134 -42.11 -15.02 34.99
N GLY A 135 -41.26 -15.83 34.34
CA GLY A 135 -41.40 -17.29 34.31
C GLY A 135 -40.78 -17.97 35.52
N ASN A 136 -39.45 -18.06 35.52
CA ASN A 136 -38.73 -18.87 36.51
C ASN A 136 -38.77 -18.26 37.91
N VAL A 137 -38.45 -16.97 38.06
CA VAL A 137 -38.40 -16.32 39.38
C VAL A 137 -39.81 -16.10 39.94
N GLY A 138 -40.78 -15.70 39.11
CA GLY A 138 -42.19 -15.60 39.49
C GLY A 138 -42.79 -16.96 39.91
N GLY A 139 -42.46 -18.02 39.17
CA GLY A 139 -42.82 -19.39 39.52
C GLY A 139 -42.22 -19.83 40.85
N VAL A 140 -40.92 -19.66 41.05
CA VAL A 140 -40.23 -19.96 42.32
C VAL A 140 -40.83 -19.17 43.48
N THR A 141 -41.12 -17.88 43.28
CA THR A 141 -41.75 -17.03 44.30
C THR A 141 -43.13 -17.56 44.68
N SER A 142 -43.91 -18.01 43.71
CA SER A 142 -45.23 -18.61 43.94
C SER A 142 -45.13 -19.94 44.70
N THR A 143 -44.17 -20.79 44.35
CA THR A 143 -43.89 -22.04 45.07
C THR A 143 -43.44 -21.77 46.51
N VAL A 144 -42.51 -20.85 46.73
CA VAL A 144 -42.04 -20.46 48.08
C VAL A 144 -43.19 -19.90 48.91
N SER A 145 -44.06 -19.06 48.32
CA SER A 145 -45.22 -18.50 49.00
C SER A 145 -46.24 -19.59 49.38
N SER A 146 -46.49 -20.54 48.48
CA SER A 146 -47.35 -21.70 48.75
C SER A 146 -46.80 -22.58 49.86
N VAL A 147 -45.49 -22.88 49.85
CA VAL A 147 -44.82 -23.63 50.93
C VAL A 147 -44.92 -22.87 52.25
N THR A 148 -44.66 -21.56 52.25
CA THR A 148 -44.75 -20.71 53.46
C THR A 148 -46.17 -20.72 54.05
N ASN A 149 -47.19 -20.56 53.20
CA ASN A 149 -48.59 -20.64 53.63
C ASN A 149 -48.95 -22.03 54.16
N THR A 150 -48.46 -23.08 53.51
CA THR A 150 -48.68 -24.46 53.98
C THR A 150 -48.03 -24.69 55.34
N VAL A 151 -46.80 -24.20 55.55
CA VAL A 151 -46.14 -24.27 56.87
C VAL A 151 -46.93 -23.49 57.92
N HIS A 152 -47.48 -22.33 57.58
CA HIS A 152 -48.31 -21.53 58.50
C HIS A 152 -49.64 -22.21 58.87
N THR A 153 -50.25 -22.95 57.93
CA THR A 153 -51.53 -23.65 58.20
C THR A 153 -51.32 -24.97 58.93
N LEU A 154 -50.23 -25.69 58.63
CA LEU A 154 -49.95 -27.01 59.23
C LEU A 154 -49.26 -26.90 60.59
N VAL A 155 -48.56 -25.79 60.85
CA VAL A 155 -47.98 -25.48 62.15
C VAL A 155 -48.77 -24.32 62.76
N PRO A 156 -49.79 -24.60 63.60
CA PRO A 156 -50.58 -23.57 64.25
C PRO A 156 -49.66 -22.59 65.00
N GLN A 157 -49.93 -21.28 64.93
CA GLN A 157 -49.13 -20.28 65.65
C GLN A 157 -49.07 -20.52 67.17
N SER A 158 -50.04 -21.27 67.71
CA SER A 158 -50.00 -21.75 69.09
C SER A 158 -48.81 -22.69 69.32
N LEU A 159 -48.47 -23.58 68.40
CA LEU A 159 -47.32 -24.50 68.51
C LEU A 159 -45.97 -23.78 68.36
N LEU A 160 -45.93 -22.68 67.59
CA LEU A 160 -44.75 -21.82 67.52
C LEU A 160 -44.56 -21.04 68.83
N THR A 161 -45.63 -20.43 69.36
CA THR A 161 -45.54 -19.64 70.59
C THR A 161 -45.32 -20.51 71.84
N ASP A 162 -45.89 -21.72 71.87
CA ASP A 162 -45.79 -22.63 73.02
C ASP A 162 -44.38 -23.21 73.19
N HIS A 163 -43.68 -23.57 72.09
CA HIS A 163 -42.30 -24.06 72.20
C HIS A 163 -41.28 -22.97 72.57
N PHE A 164 -41.52 -21.70 72.24
CA PHE A 164 -40.66 -20.59 72.69
C PHE A 164 -40.95 -20.16 74.12
N LEU A 165 -42.19 -20.34 74.61
CA LEU A 165 -42.54 -20.07 76.00
C LEU A 165 -42.14 -21.22 76.95
N ASP A 166 -42.23 -22.49 76.51
CA ASP A 166 -41.78 -23.65 77.30
C ASP A 166 -40.25 -23.66 77.50
N ASN A 167 -39.48 -23.20 76.51
CA ASN A 167 -38.03 -23.07 76.64
C ASN A 167 -37.58 -21.82 77.45
N THR A 168 -38.49 -20.88 77.72
CA THR A 168 -38.21 -19.69 78.56
C THR A 168 -38.65 -19.90 80.01
N LEU A 169 -39.52 -20.88 80.29
CA LEU A 169 -39.96 -21.23 81.65
C LEU A 169 -39.23 -22.44 82.24
N HIS A 170 -38.02 -22.75 81.75
CA HIS A 170 -37.12 -23.75 82.35
C HIS A 170 -35.78 -23.15 82.78
N THR A 171 -35.77 -21.90 83.21
CA THR A 171 -34.71 -21.32 84.04
C THR A 171 -35.29 -20.19 84.89
N VAL A 172 -36.03 -20.52 85.97
CA VAL A 172 -35.70 -20.27 87.40
C VAL A 172 -36.68 -21.04 88.28
#